data_AF-I3EIC1-F1
#
_entry.id   AF-I3EIC1-F1
#
_cell.length_a   1.000
_cell.length_b   1.000
_cell.length_c   1.000
_cell.angle_alpha   90.00
_cell.angle_beta   90.00
_cell.angle_gamma   90.00
#
_symmetry.space_group_name_H-M   'P 1'
#
loop_
_entity.id
_entity.type
_entity.pdbx_description
1 polymer ?
#
loop_
_entity_poly.entity_id
_entity_poly.type
_entity_poly.pdbx_seq_one_letter_code
_entity_poly.pdbx_strand_id
1 'polypeptide(L)'
;MKILGVPVAVKNKVAQNAVASLGIITSLYGNLDIGKPYRLRSPDLFSFLNRFYHLTHIGLILTAITLGMCIMYRGRCTSNTQKERVDNFMYKIYPNLFALTITVELFIPVSFWVMWHIDKSLVVNPSYYDGDDGISLFFNLCMHGFPTVFLLVEFFYIELLNTLASYGLLFLFFIGYIILMHVCYELNGYWPYGVIKTLTGTYRVLFFCVCYLSICTVYYMLTVINKYIWTRAHISTNNKKEKRTTEQEKVK
;
A
#
# COMPACT_ATOMS: atom_id res chain seq x y z
N MET A 1 -22.38 -16.35 -2.64
CA MET A 1 -21.20 -15.78 -3.33
C MET A 1 -20.09 -16.82 -3.24
N LYS A 2 -19.88 -17.63 -4.29
CA LYS A 2 -18.76 -18.58 -4.34
C LYS A 2 -17.48 -17.74 -4.46
N ILE A 3 -16.67 -17.69 -3.42
CA ILE A 3 -15.30 -17.19 -3.49
C ILE A 3 -14.54 -18.22 -4.33
N LEU A 4 -14.54 -17.99 -5.65
CA LEU A 4 -13.93 -18.85 -6.65
C LEU A 4 -12.44 -18.57 -6.66
N GLY A 5 -11.65 -19.57 -6.25
CA GLY A 5 -10.27 -19.68 -6.70
C GLY A 5 -9.21 -19.24 -5.70
N VAL A 6 -8.70 -20.20 -4.95
CA VAL A 6 -7.36 -20.12 -4.33
C VAL A 6 -6.34 -19.77 -5.42
N PRO A 7 -5.37 -18.86 -5.15
CA PRO A 7 -4.39 -18.41 -6.15
C PRO A 7 -3.61 -19.53 -6.78
N VAL A 8 -3.16 -19.24 -8.02
CA VAL A 8 -1.97 -19.78 -8.66
C VAL A 8 -1.05 -20.38 -7.59
N ALA A 9 -0.93 -21.71 -7.62
CA ALA A 9 -0.26 -22.49 -6.59
C ALA A 9 0.95 -21.74 -6.04
N VAL A 10 0.95 -21.48 -4.72
CA VAL A 10 2.07 -20.85 -4.03
C VAL A 10 3.28 -21.79 -4.15
N LYS A 11 4.04 -21.64 -5.24
CA LYS A 11 5.13 -22.55 -5.60
C LYS A 11 6.30 -22.42 -4.62
N ASN A 12 6.48 -21.25 -3.99
CA ASN A 12 7.54 -21.02 -3.01
C ASN A 12 7.09 -20.06 -1.89
N LYS A 13 6.46 -20.63 -0.84
CA LYS A 13 5.99 -19.87 0.34
C LYS A 13 7.13 -19.15 1.08
N VAL A 14 8.29 -19.79 1.15
CA VAL A 14 9.47 -19.25 1.86
C VAL A 14 9.95 -17.97 1.18
N ALA A 15 10.13 -18.00 -0.15
CA ALA A 15 10.54 -16.82 -0.90
C ALA A 15 9.52 -15.68 -0.78
N GLN A 16 8.23 -15.97 -0.86
CA GLN A 16 7.20 -14.93 -0.73
C GLN A 16 7.14 -14.32 0.68
N ASN A 17 7.29 -15.14 1.72
CA ASN A 17 7.38 -14.63 3.09
C ASN A 17 8.65 -13.80 3.29
N ALA A 18 9.78 -14.19 2.69
CA ALA A 18 11.01 -13.41 2.73
C ALA A 18 10.82 -12.03 2.07
N VAL A 19 10.16 -11.97 0.91
CA VAL A 19 9.84 -10.71 0.23
C VAL A 19 8.92 -9.84 1.09
N ALA A 20 7.85 -10.40 1.67
CA ALA A 20 6.97 -9.66 2.57
C ALA A 20 7.71 -9.14 3.81
N SER A 21 8.58 -9.96 4.41
CA SER A 21 9.43 -9.56 5.55
C SER A 21 10.39 -8.43 5.19
N LEU A 22 11.01 -8.45 4.00
CA LEU A 22 11.82 -7.33 3.52
C LEU A 22 11.00 -6.05 3.36
N GLY A 23 9.76 -6.16 2.87
CA GLY A 23 8.83 -5.03 2.82
C GLY A 23 8.47 -4.47 4.19
N ILE A 24 8.25 -5.33 5.19
CA ILE A 24 8.03 -4.90 6.58
C ILE A 24 9.28 -4.18 7.11
N ILE A 25 10.46 -4.79 6.96
CA ILE A 25 11.73 -4.22 7.47
C ILE A 25 12.01 -2.87 6.84
N THR A 26 11.89 -2.74 5.52
CA THR A 26 12.13 -1.47 4.82
C THR A 26 11.08 -0.41 5.17
N SER A 27 9.81 -0.80 5.37
CA SER A 27 8.76 0.12 5.81
C SER A 27 9.01 0.63 7.23
N LEU A 28 9.40 -0.26 8.15
CA LEU A 28 9.78 0.11 9.51
C LEU A 28 11.04 0.99 9.50
N TYR A 29 12.06 0.63 8.71
CA TYR A 29 13.28 1.42 8.57
C TYR A 29 13.01 2.83 8.05
N GLY A 30 12.19 2.98 7.01
CA GLY A 30 11.77 4.29 6.49
C GLY A 30 10.93 5.11 7.47
N ASN A 31 10.23 4.45 8.39
CA ASN A 31 9.41 5.12 9.40
C ASN A 31 10.24 5.59 10.61
N LEU A 32 11.37 4.95 10.84
CA LEU A 32 12.32 5.29 11.90
C LEU A 32 13.34 6.34 11.44
N ASP A 33 13.89 7.09 12.38
CA ASP A 33 14.92 8.11 12.08
C ASP A 33 16.33 7.56 11.89
N ILE A 34 16.48 6.23 11.93
CA ILE A 34 17.78 5.56 11.89
C ILE A 34 18.51 5.88 10.57
N GLY A 35 17.78 5.98 9.46
CA GLY A 35 18.36 6.30 8.16
C GLY A 35 18.49 7.80 7.85
N LYS A 36 18.02 8.68 8.75
CA LYS A 36 18.20 10.14 8.59
C LYS A 36 19.58 10.58 9.08
N PRO A 37 20.16 11.62 8.44
CA PRO A 37 21.29 12.37 8.99
C PRO A 37 21.02 12.84 10.42
N TYR A 38 22.06 12.90 11.27
CA TYR A 38 21.91 13.19 12.71
C TYR A 38 21.10 14.48 12.98
N ARG A 39 21.34 15.53 12.19
CA ARG A 39 20.64 16.83 12.27
C ARG A 39 19.13 16.77 12.03
N LEU A 40 18.63 15.70 11.39
CA LEU A 40 17.22 15.51 11.03
C LEU A 40 16.50 14.48 11.90
N ARG A 41 17.20 13.90 12.89
CA ARG A 41 16.60 12.93 13.80
C ARG A 41 15.80 13.65 14.88
N SER A 42 14.65 13.09 15.24
CA SER A 42 13.81 13.59 16.32
C SER A 42 14.56 13.47 17.65
N PRO A 43 14.71 14.57 18.41
CA PRO A 43 15.40 14.55 19.69
C PRO A 43 14.58 13.86 20.80
N ASP A 44 13.26 13.82 20.66
CA ASP A 44 12.33 13.32 21.66
C ASP A 44 11.10 12.63 21.03
N LEU A 45 10.28 12.00 21.86
CA LEU A 45 9.09 11.25 21.43
C LEU A 45 8.03 12.14 20.75
N PHE A 46 7.80 13.36 21.22
CA PHE A 46 6.80 14.25 20.63
C PHE A 46 7.24 14.69 19.22
N SER A 47 8.51 15.08 19.08
CA SER A 47 9.12 15.34 17.78
C SER A 47 9.08 14.12 16.85
N PHE A 48 9.24 12.91 17.40
CA PHE A 48 9.09 11.68 16.64
C PHE A 48 7.65 11.50 16.14
N LEU A 49 6.65 11.68 17.00
CA LEU A 49 5.24 11.48 16.68
C LEU A 49 4.69 12.50 15.66
N ASN A 50 5.24 13.72 15.60
CA ASN A 50 4.82 14.73 14.63
C ASN A 50 4.95 14.30 13.16
N ARG A 51 5.80 13.31 12.85
CA ARG A 51 5.92 12.78 11.49
C ARG A 51 4.62 12.16 10.96
N PHE A 52 3.75 11.68 11.86
CA PHE A 52 2.52 10.98 11.48
C PHE A 52 1.44 11.91 10.92
N TYR A 53 1.68 13.23 10.88
CA TYR A 53 0.87 14.14 10.05
C TYR A 53 1.12 13.96 8.55
N HIS A 54 2.27 13.40 8.14
CA HIS A 54 2.56 13.11 6.75
C HIS A 54 2.02 11.72 6.35
N LEU A 55 1.35 11.68 5.20
CA LEU A 55 0.72 10.48 4.64
C LEU A 55 1.70 9.32 4.49
N THR A 56 2.95 9.61 4.12
CA THR A 56 4.01 8.59 3.95
C THR A 56 4.20 7.75 5.20
N HIS A 57 4.24 8.36 6.39
CA HIS A 57 4.47 7.62 7.64
C HIS A 57 3.28 6.74 8.03
N ILE A 58 2.06 7.18 7.72
CA ILE A 58 0.84 6.36 7.88
C ILE A 58 0.86 5.20 6.87
N GLY A 59 1.24 5.48 5.62
CA GLY A 59 1.41 4.47 4.56
C GLY A 59 2.37 3.36 4.99
N LEU A 60 3.55 3.71 5.47
CA LEU A 60 4.56 2.74 5.94
C LEU A 60 4.02 1.82 7.04
N ILE A 61 3.21 2.35 7.98
CA ILE A 61 2.54 1.53 9.00
C ILE A 61 1.51 0.59 8.34
N LEU A 62 0.65 1.12 7.47
CA LEU A 62 -0.35 0.33 6.75
C LEU A 62 0.31 -0.79 5.93
N THR A 63 1.44 -0.51 5.28
CA THR A 63 2.23 -1.48 4.53
C THR A 63 2.76 -2.59 5.44
N ALA A 64 3.40 -2.23 6.56
CA ALA A 64 3.91 -3.21 7.52
C ALA A 64 2.80 -4.11 8.07
N ILE A 65 1.64 -3.53 8.44
CA ILE A 65 0.47 -4.30 8.91
C ILE A 65 -0.06 -5.20 7.79
N THR A 66 -0.21 -4.68 6.58
CA THR A 66 -0.77 -5.41 5.44
C THR A 66 0.10 -6.61 5.05
N LEU A 67 1.42 -6.42 4.96
CA LEU A 67 2.36 -7.50 4.67
C LEU A 67 2.47 -8.50 5.83
N GLY A 68 2.34 -8.05 7.08
CA GLY A 68 2.20 -8.94 8.24
C GLY A 68 0.96 -9.83 8.14
N MET A 69 -0.19 -9.24 7.81
CA MET A 69 -1.43 -9.99 7.60
C MET A 69 -1.33 -10.94 6.41
N CYS A 70 -0.60 -10.59 5.35
CA CYS A 70 -0.30 -11.49 4.23
C CYS A 70 0.42 -12.77 4.71
N ILE A 71 1.48 -12.63 5.50
CA ILE A 71 2.24 -13.76 6.04
C ILE A 71 1.33 -14.65 6.90
N MET A 72 0.53 -14.03 7.79
CA MET A 72 -0.44 -14.75 8.64
C MET A 72 -1.50 -15.49 7.81
N TYR A 73 -2.07 -14.81 6.81
CA TYR A 73 -3.07 -15.36 5.91
C TYR A 73 -2.52 -16.57 5.14
N ARG A 74 -1.31 -16.44 4.58
CA ARG A 74 -0.63 -17.53 3.85
C ARG A 74 -0.30 -18.72 4.74
N GLY A 75 0.12 -18.48 5.99
CA GLY A 75 0.39 -19.52 6.98
C GLY A 75 -0.85 -20.36 7.32
N ARG A 76 -2.02 -19.72 7.43
CA ARG A 76 -3.30 -20.40 7.75
C ARG A 76 -3.93 -21.13 6.57
N CYS A 77 -3.65 -20.73 5.33
CA CYS A 77 -4.15 -21.41 4.13
C CYS A 77 -3.48 -22.79 3.85
N THR A 78 -2.64 -23.31 4.76
CA THR A 78 -1.83 -24.52 4.56
C THR A 78 -2.42 -25.80 5.14
N SER A 79 -3.41 -25.70 6.03
CA SER A 79 -4.05 -26.85 6.65
C SER A 79 -5.27 -27.32 5.84
N ASN A 80 -5.18 -28.52 5.25
CA ASN A 80 -6.29 -29.16 4.52
C ASN A 80 -7.51 -29.43 5.43
N THR A 81 -7.34 -29.39 6.76
CA THR A 81 -8.37 -29.62 7.78
C THR A 81 -8.94 -28.33 8.39
N GLN A 82 -8.40 -27.15 8.08
CA GLN A 82 -8.91 -25.83 8.52
C GLN A 82 -9.50 -24.98 7.39
N LYS A 83 -9.87 -25.61 6.27
CA LYS A 83 -10.50 -24.96 5.12
C LYS A 83 -11.82 -24.23 5.48
N GLU A 84 -12.43 -24.58 6.61
CA GLU A 84 -13.63 -23.94 7.17
C GLU A 84 -13.37 -22.93 8.31
N ARG A 85 -12.14 -22.81 8.84
CA ARG A 85 -11.85 -22.03 10.07
C ARG A 85 -10.56 -21.22 10.02
N VAL A 86 -10.19 -20.66 8.87
CA VAL A 86 -9.49 -19.38 8.90
C VAL A 86 -10.60 -18.37 9.18
N ASP A 87 -10.54 -17.67 10.31
CA ASP A 87 -11.63 -16.80 10.77
C ASP A 87 -12.19 -15.96 9.63
N ASN A 88 -13.53 -15.97 9.47
CA ASN A 88 -14.27 -15.12 8.53
C ASN A 88 -13.78 -13.66 8.55
N PHE A 89 -13.24 -13.22 9.68
CA PHE A 89 -12.63 -11.91 9.88
C PHE A 89 -11.42 -11.65 8.98
N MET A 90 -10.38 -12.53 8.97
CA MET A 90 -9.19 -12.31 8.15
C MET A 90 -9.51 -12.36 6.65
N TYR A 91 -10.38 -13.28 6.23
CA TYR A 91 -10.83 -13.36 4.83
C TYR A 91 -11.62 -12.13 4.37
N LYS A 92 -12.34 -11.45 5.28
CA LYS A 92 -13.08 -10.23 4.95
C LYS A 92 -12.21 -8.98 5.02
N ILE A 93 -11.31 -8.90 6.00
CA ILE A 93 -10.54 -7.66 6.26
C ILE A 93 -9.28 -7.59 5.43
N TYR A 94 -8.54 -8.69 5.27
CA TYR A 94 -7.27 -8.66 4.55
C TYR A 94 -7.40 -8.13 3.12
N PRO A 95 -8.36 -8.60 2.28
CA PRO A 95 -8.49 -8.09 0.92
C PRO A 95 -8.86 -6.60 0.88
N ASN A 96 -9.69 -6.13 1.81
CA ASN A 96 -10.08 -4.72 1.89
C ASN A 96 -8.93 -3.84 2.38
N LEU A 97 -8.18 -4.28 3.40
CA LEU A 97 -6.98 -3.57 3.86
C LEU A 97 -5.91 -3.56 2.78
N PHE A 98 -5.69 -4.69 2.10
CA PHE A 98 -4.74 -4.78 1.00
C PHE A 98 -5.11 -3.81 -0.13
N ALA A 99 -6.39 -3.77 -0.53
CA ALA A 99 -6.90 -2.84 -1.53
C ALA A 99 -6.67 -1.37 -1.13
N LEU A 100 -6.95 -1.01 0.12
CA LEU A 100 -6.66 0.32 0.67
C LEU A 100 -5.17 0.63 0.58
N THR A 101 -4.33 -0.22 1.17
CA THR A 101 -2.90 0.02 1.33
C THR A 101 -2.20 0.12 -0.03
N ILE A 102 -2.41 -0.83 -0.95
CA ILE A 102 -1.75 -0.79 -2.27
C ILE A 102 -2.18 0.42 -3.10
N THR A 103 -3.43 0.87 -2.97
CA THR A 103 -3.91 2.07 -3.67
C THR A 103 -3.22 3.32 -3.12
N VAL A 104 -3.19 3.48 -1.80
CA VAL A 104 -2.53 4.61 -1.14
C VAL A 104 -1.03 4.62 -1.44
N GLU A 105 -0.38 3.45 -1.39
CA GLU A 105 1.05 3.29 -1.66
C GLU A 105 1.44 3.43 -3.12
N LEU A 106 0.51 3.32 -4.07
CA LEU A 106 0.77 3.75 -5.45
C LEU A 106 0.59 5.26 -5.62
N PHE A 107 -0.32 5.87 -4.87
CA PHE A 107 -0.54 7.31 -4.90
C PHE A 107 0.62 8.10 -4.27
N ILE A 108 1.18 7.65 -3.15
CA ILE A 108 2.27 8.33 -2.43
C ILE A 108 3.50 8.61 -3.32
N PRO A 109 4.17 7.62 -3.95
CA PRO A 109 5.34 7.86 -4.78
C PRO A 109 5.03 8.77 -5.96
N VAL A 110 3.90 8.53 -6.64
CA VAL A 110 3.55 9.30 -7.84
C VAL A 110 3.37 10.77 -7.47
N SER A 111 2.56 11.05 -6.44
CA SER A 111 2.33 12.42 -5.98
C SER A 111 3.61 13.06 -5.43
N PHE A 112 4.37 12.34 -4.60
CA PHE A 112 5.61 12.81 -4.02
C PHE A 112 6.65 13.17 -5.07
N TRP A 113 7.02 12.24 -5.97
CA TRP A 113 8.10 12.44 -6.93
C TRP A 113 7.74 13.46 -8.01
N VAL A 114 6.47 13.52 -8.42
CA VAL A 114 6.00 14.56 -9.36
C VAL A 114 6.13 15.94 -8.72
N MET A 115 5.57 16.15 -7.52
CA MET A 115 5.67 17.44 -6.83
C MET A 115 7.11 17.79 -6.50
N TRP A 116 7.88 16.82 -6.02
CA TRP A 116 9.30 16.97 -5.74
C TRP A 116 10.09 17.52 -6.93
N HIS A 117 9.84 16.97 -8.13
CA HIS A 117 10.57 17.35 -9.32
C HIS A 117 10.15 18.73 -9.84
N ILE A 118 8.88 19.11 -9.66
CA ILE A 118 8.38 20.45 -9.97
C ILE A 118 8.98 21.47 -9.00
N ASP A 119 8.81 21.25 -7.70
CA ASP A 119 9.34 22.05 -6.61
C ASP A 119 9.33 21.24 -5.30
N LYS A 120 10.51 20.92 -4.79
CA LYS A 120 10.69 20.16 -3.54
C LYS A 120 9.93 20.77 -2.37
N SER A 121 9.81 22.11 -2.30
CA SER A 121 9.16 22.84 -1.21
C SER A 121 7.67 22.51 -1.06
N LEU A 122 7.05 21.95 -2.11
CA LEU A 122 5.65 21.54 -2.10
C LEU A 122 5.40 20.33 -1.18
N VAL A 123 6.40 19.46 -0.99
CA VAL A 123 6.27 18.19 -0.26
C VAL A 123 7.24 18.02 0.89
N VAL A 124 8.41 18.65 0.84
CA VAL A 124 9.46 18.54 1.86
C VAL A 124 10.20 19.87 2.02
N ASN A 125 10.95 20.03 3.11
CA ASN A 125 11.91 21.11 3.20
C ASN A 125 13.13 20.78 2.31
N PRO A 126 13.50 21.62 1.33
CA PRO A 126 14.63 21.36 0.43
C PRO A 126 15.94 21.07 1.17
N SER A 127 16.17 21.75 2.31
CA SER A 127 17.37 21.59 3.15
C SER A 127 17.57 20.19 3.71
N TYR A 128 16.55 19.33 3.67
CA TYR A 128 16.69 17.92 4.08
C TYR A 128 17.50 17.09 3.08
N TYR A 129 17.69 17.59 1.86
CA TYR A 129 18.34 16.88 0.75
C TYR A 129 19.51 17.66 0.13
N ASP A 130 19.95 18.73 0.80
CA ASP A 130 21.09 19.53 0.38
C ASP A 130 22.36 19.07 1.11
N GLY A 131 23.49 19.07 0.38
CA GLY A 131 24.82 18.72 0.90
C GLY A 131 25.08 17.22 1.07
N ASP A 132 26.28 16.89 1.54
CA ASP A 132 26.73 15.50 1.74
C ASP A 132 25.99 14.79 2.89
N ASP A 133 25.44 15.58 3.83
CA ASP A 133 24.59 15.13 4.95
C ASP A 133 23.08 15.25 4.64
N GLY A 134 22.71 15.06 3.38
CA GLY A 134 21.31 14.98 2.92
C GLY A 134 20.70 13.60 3.18
N ILE A 135 19.37 13.52 3.11
CA ILE A 135 18.68 12.23 3.10
C ILE A 135 19.15 11.42 1.87
N SER A 136 19.67 10.22 2.11
CA SER A 136 20.14 9.32 1.06
C SER A 136 18.99 8.85 0.15
N LEU A 137 19.31 8.54 -1.11
CA LEU A 137 18.35 7.96 -2.05
C LEU A 137 17.75 6.65 -1.51
N PHE A 138 18.56 5.81 -0.86
CA PHE A 138 18.08 4.56 -0.26
C PHE A 138 17.02 4.81 0.81
N PHE A 139 17.26 5.74 1.74
CA PHE A 139 16.27 6.08 2.76
C PHE A 139 15.01 6.70 2.14
N ASN A 140 15.17 7.53 1.10
CA ASN A 140 14.06 8.10 0.35
C ASN A 140 13.21 7.02 -0.34
N LEU A 141 13.85 6.00 -0.92
CA LEU A 141 13.16 4.83 -1.48
C LEU A 141 12.47 3.99 -0.40
N CYS A 142 13.06 3.81 0.77
CA CYS A 142 12.40 3.14 1.90
C CYS A 142 11.13 3.88 2.34
N MET A 143 11.13 5.21 2.28
CA MET A 143 9.95 6.02 2.63
C MET A 143 8.88 6.01 1.53
N HIS A 144 9.27 6.16 0.26
CA HIS A 144 8.30 6.48 -0.80
C HIS A 144 8.17 5.43 -1.91
N GLY A 145 9.12 4.51 -2.09
CA GLY A 145 9.17 3.62 -3.26
C GLY A 145 9.04 2.13 -2.94
N PHE A 146 9.87 1.62 -2.02
CA PHE A 146 9.89 0.21 -1.68
C PHE A 146 8.55 -0.35 -1.16
N PRO A 147 7.78 0.37 -0.31
CA PRO A 147 6.45 -0.11 0.12
C PRO A 147 5.57 -0.54 -1.07
N THR A 148 5.49 0.31 -2.09
CA THR A 148 4.76 0.06 -3.35
C THR A 148 5.27 -1.18 -4.07
N VAL A 149 6.60 -1.34 -4.18
CA VAL A 149 7.22 -2.48 -4.87
C VAL A 149 6.85 -3.79 -4.18
N PHE A 150 6.95 -3.85 -2.85
CA PHE A 150 6.62 -5.06 -2.10
C PHE A 150 5.13 -5.41 -2.16
N LEU A 151 4.25 -4.42 -2.11
CA LEU A 151 2.81 -4.62 -2.29
C LEU A 151 2.45 -5.04 -3.71
N LEU A 152 3.13 -4.52 -4.74
CA LEU A 152 2.95 -4.95 -6.13
C LEU A 152 3.39 -6.41 -6.34
N VAL A 153 4.40 -6.90 -5.61
CA VAL A 153 4.72 -8.34 -5.64
C VAL A 153 3.56 -9.14 -5.05
N GLU A 154 2.98 -8.69 -3.94
CA GLU A 154 1.85 -9.37 -3.30
C GLU A 154 0.56 -9.32 -4.13
N PHE A 155 0.37 -8.26 -4.92
CA PHE A 155 -0.77 -8.06 -5.82
C PHE A 155 -1.00 -9.22 -6.79
N PHE A 156 0.07 -9.93 -7.20
CA PHE A 156 -0.06 -11.10 -8.07
C PHE A 156 -0.58 -12.36 -7.37
N TYR A 157 -0.66 -12.35 -6.04
CA TYR A 157 -1.09 -13.50 -5.23
C TYR A 157 -2.43 -13.30 -4.54
N ILE A 158 -3.04 -12.12 -4.69
CA ILE A 158 -4.35 -11.79 -4.13
C ILE A 158 -5.32 -11.35 -5.22
N GLU A 159 -6.54 -11.85 -5.17
CA GLU A 159 -7.63 -11.37 -6.02
C GLU A 159 -8.24 -10.12 -5.38
N LEU A 160 -8.17 -9.01 -6.11
CA LEU A 160 -8.83 -7.77 -5.75
C LEU A 160 -10.25 -7.77 -6.30
N LEU A 161 -11.21 -7.55 -5.42
CA LEU A 161 -12.60 -7.34 -5.79
C LEU A 161 -12.87 -5.84 -5.94
N ASN A 162 -13.43 -5.44 -7.06
CA ASN A 162 -13.93 -4.07 -7.27
C ASN A 162 -15.26 -3.91 -6.55
N THR A 163 -15.25 -3.40 -5.31
CA THR A 163 -16.46 -3.31 -4.47
C THR A 163 -16.70 -1.91 -3.95
N LEU A 164 -17.98 -1.55 -3.74
CA LEU A 164 -18.34 -0.29 -3.08
C LEU A 164 -17.77 -0.18 -1.67
N ALA A 165 -17.58 -1.30 -0.96
CA ALA A 165 -16.97 -1.31 0.37
C ALA A 165 -15.52 -0.82 0.33
N SER A 166 -14.75 -1.22 -0.69
CA SER A 166 -13.37 -0.78 -0.87
C SER A 166 -13.29 0.71 -1.23
N TYR A 167 -14.18 1.23 -2.09
CA TYR A 167 -14.28 2.69 -2.32
C TYR A 167 -14.70 3.46 -1.08
N GLY A 168 -15.64 2.92 -0.30
CA GLY A 168 -16.07 3.51 0.97
C GLY A 168 -14.91 3.57 1.97
N LEU A 169 -14.09 2.53 2.06
CA LEU A 169 -12.90 2.52 2.90
C LEU A 169 -11.84 3.54 2.43
N LEU A 170 -11.62 3.66 1.12
CA LEU A 170 -10.74 4.68 0.54
C LEU A 170 -11.25 6.10 0.84
N PHE A 171 -12.56 6.32 0.75
CA PHE A 171 -13.19 7.60 1.10
C PHE A 171 -13.02 7.93 2.59
N LEU A 172 -13.30 6.98 3.48
CA LEU A 172 -13.14 7.16 4.93
C LEU A 172 -11.68 7.47 5.29
N PHE A 173 -10.73 6.74 4.70
CA PHE A 173 -9.30 7.02 4.88
C PHE A 173 -8.92 8.42 4.39
N PHE A 174 -9.40 8.80 3.20
CA PHE A 174 -9.14 10.11 2.61
C PHE A 174 -9.68 11.26 3.46
N ILE A 175 -10.94 11.18 3.91
CA ILE A 175 -11.54 12.18 4.79
C ILE A 175 -10.84 12.22 6.15
N GLY A 176 -10.54 11.05 6.73
CA GLY A 176 -9.77 10.95 7.96
C GLY A 176 -8.40 11.64 7.86
N TYR A 177 -7.73 11.50 6.71
CA TYR A 177 -6.46 12.16 6.48
C TYR A 177 -6.59 13.68 6.30
N ILE A 178 -7.64 14.17 5.63
CA ILE A 178 -7.93 15.61 5.57
C ILE A 178 -8.15 16.17 6.97
N ILE A 179 -8.97 15.50 7.80
CA ILE A 179 -9.22 15.92 9.18
C ILE A 179 -7.90 15.98 9.96
N LEU A 180 -7.03 14.97 9.81
CA LEU A 180 -5.72 14.97 10.46
C LEU A 180 -4.83 16.15 10.02
N MET A 181 -4.84 16.52 8.74
CA MET A 181 -4.11 17.70 8.26
C MET A 181 -4.66 19.00 8.86
N HIS A 182 -5.98 19.11 8.98
CA HIS A 182 -6.61 20.26 9.64
C HIS A 182 -6.24 20.32 11.14
N VAL A 183 -6.28 19.19 11.85
CA VAL A 183 -5.83 19.12 13.25
C VAL A 183 -4.38 19.55 13.39
N CYS A 184 -3.49 19.14 12.46
CA CYS A 184 -2.11 19.61 12.42
C CYS A 184 -2.01 21.14 12.32
N TYR A 185 -2.81 21.74 11.42
CA TYR A 185 -2.83 23.20 11.24
C TYR A 185 -3.33 23.93 12.48
N GLU A 186 -4.42 23.46 13.10
CA GLU A 186 -4.99 24.10 14.30
C GLU A 186 -4.04 24.00 15.51
N LEU A 187 -3.34 22.88 15.68
CA LEU A 187 -2.44 22.66 16.82
C LEU A 187 -1.06 23.30 16.65
N ASN A 188 -0.51 23.26 15.43
CA ASN A 188 0.88 23.64 15.17
C ASN A 188 1.03 24.95 14.36
N GLY A 189 -0.05 25.47 13.78
CA GLY A 189 -0.03 26.67 12.95
C GLY A 189 0.56 26.50 11.55
N TYR A 190 0.82 25.26 11.10
CA TYR A 190 1.34 24.99 9.76
C TYR A 190 0.71 23.75 9.11
N TRP A 191 0.67 23.75 7.78
CA TRP A 191 0.23 22.60 6.99
C TRP A 191 1.36 21.58 6.83
N PRO A 192 1.06 20.27 6.84
CA PRO A 192 2.07 19.23 6.61
C PRO A 192 2.75 19.29 5.24
N TYR A 193 2.11 19.94 4.25
CA TYR A 193 2.63 20.07 2.89
C TYR A 193 2.61 21.53 2.42
N GLY A 194 3.69 21.94 1.74
CA GLY A 194 3.81 23.26 1.13
C GLY A 194 2.70 23.53 0.11
N VAL A 195 2.31 22.53 -0.68
CA VAL A 195 1.21 22.68 -1.66
C VAL A 195 -0.12 23.07 -1.02
N ILE A 196 -0.42 22.59 0.19
CA ILE A 196 -1.66 22.96 0.89
C ILE A 196 -1.57 24.37 1.45
N LYS A 197 -0.38 24.77 1.91
CA LYS A 197 -0.10 26.13 2.37
C LYS A 197 -0.28 27.16 1.27
N THR A 198 0.16 26.87 0.04
CA THR A 198 0.08 27.81 -1.09
C THR A 198 -1.33 27.95 -1.64
N LEU A 199 -2.16 26.90 -1.58
CA LEU A 199 -3.54 26.93 -2.06
C LEU A 199 -4.50 27.49 -1.00
N THR A 200 -5.35 28.44 -1.38
CA THR A 200 -6.38 29.04 -0.51
C THR A 200 -7.80 28.66 -0.95
N GLY A 201 -8.73 28.59 0.03
CA GLY A 201 -10.17 28.42 -0.19
C GLY A 201 -10.52 27.35 -1.22
N THR A 202 -11.16 27.77 -2.32
CA THR A 202 -11.66 26.91 -3.40
C THR A 202 -10.56 26.06 -4.06
N TYR A 203 -9.35 26.60 -4.26
CA TYR A 203 -8.28 25.85 -4.92
C TYR A 203 -7.78 24.67 -4.07
N ARG A 204 -7.84 24.80 -2.74
CA ARG A 204 -7.52 23.70 -1.83
C ARG A 204 -8.58 22.58 -1.90
N VAL A 205 -9.85 22.96 -2.00
CA VAL A 205 -10.95 21.99 -2.20
C VAL A 205 -10.77 21.26 -3.54
N LEU A 206 -10.50 21.99 -4.62
CA LEU A 206 -10.25 21.39 -5.94
C LEU A 206 -9.05 20.44 -5.91
N PHE A 207 -7.96 20.82 -5.24
CA PHE A 207 -6.79 19.95 -5.08
C PHE A 207 -7.15 18.64 -4.38
N PHE A 208 -7.90 18.70 -3.27
CA PHE A 208 -8.37 17.50 -2.59
C PHE A 208 -9.30 16.65 -3.47
N CYS A 209 -10.20 17.26 -4.24
CA CYS A 209 -11.03 16.54 -5.21
C CYS A 209 -10.17 15.80 -6.25
N VAL A 210 -9.15 16.45 -6.81
CA VAL A 210 -8.21 15.83 -7.77
C VAL A 210 -7.43 14.68 -7.13
N CYS A 211 -6.95 14.84 -5.90
CA CYS A 211 -6.28 13.78 -5.16
C CYS A 211 -7.20 12.57 -4.95
N TYR A 212 -8.44 12.78 -4.53
CA TYR A 212 -9.40 11.68 -4.33
C TYR A 212 -9.76 10.97 -5.64
N LEU A 213 -9.99 11.74 -6.72
CA LEU A 213 -10.23 11.17 -8.06
C LEU A 213 -9.02 10.36 -8.54
N SER A 214 -7.79 10.82 -8.27
CA SER A 214 -6.57 10.10 -8.58
C SER A 214 -6.48 8.77 -7.82
N ILE A 215 -6.79 8.77 -6.51
CA ILE A 215 -6.86 7.56 -5.69
C ILE A 215 -7.89 6.57 -6.25
N CYS A 216 -9.09 7.05 -6.60
CA CYS A 216 -10.14 6.22 -7.20
C CYS A 216 -9.71 5.63 -8.54
N THR A 217 -9.02 6.43 -9.36
CA THR A 217 -8.49 5.99 -10.67
C THR A 217 -7.43 4.92 -10.50
N VAL A 218 -6.48 5.10 -9.57
CA VAL A 218 -5.46 4.10 -9.25
C VAL A 218 -6.11 2.79 -8.79
N TYR A 219 -7.07 2.85 -7.87
CA TYR A 219 -7.78 1.65 -7.40
C TYR A 219 -8.53 0.95 -8.54
N TYR A 220 -9.25 1.70 -9.37
CA TYR A 220 -9.95 1.15 -10.53
C TYR A 220 -8.96 0.42 -11.47
N MET A 221 -7.85 1.06 -11.83
CA MET A 221 -6.81 0.47 -12.69
C MET A 221 -6.25 -0.83 -12.09
N LEU A 222 -5.96 -0.84 -10.79
CA LEU A 222 -5.54 -2.04 -10.07
C LEU A 222 -6.56 -3.18 -10.21
N THR A 223 -7.85 -2.90 -10.01
CA THR A 223 -8.89 -3.93 -10.13
C THR A 223 -9.04 -4.47 -11.54
N VAL A 224 -8.90 -3.62 -12.57
CA VAL A 224 -8.94 -4.05 -13.98
C VAL A 224 -7.75 -4.96 -14.30
N ILE A 225 -6.55 -4.55 -13.92
CA ILE A 225 -5.32 -5.35 -14.13
C ILE A 225 -5.43 -6.68 -13.38
N ASN A 226 -5.86 -6.64 -12.11
CA ASN A 226 -6.00 -7.84 -11.29
C ASN A 226 -7.02 -8.82 -11.90
N LYS A 227 -8.20 -8.33 -12.26
CA LYS A 227 -9.24 -9.13 -12.94
C LYS A 227 -8.71 -9.80 -14.20
N TYR A 228 -7.90 -9.09 -14.99
CA TYR A 228 -7.29 -9.64 -16.20
C TYR A 228 -6.28 -10.77 -15.89
N ILE A 229 -5.40 -10.59 -14.90
CA ILE A 229 -4.45 -11.61 -14.44
C ILE A 229 -5.18 -12.87 -13.99
N TRP A 230 -6.21 -12.69 -13.16
CA TRP A 230 -6.95 -13.79 -12.55
C TRP A 230 -7.86 -14.54 -13.53
N THR A 231 -8.52 -13.83 -14.45
CA THR A 231 -9.30 -14.45 -15.52
C THR A 231 -8.44 -15.39 -16.37
N ARG A 232 -7.23 -14.95 -16.75
CA ARG A 232 -6.27 -15.78 -17.50
C ARG A 232 -5.78 -16.99 -16.70
N ALA A 233 -5.51 -16.81 -15.40
CA ALA A 233 -5.10 -17.90 -14.53
C ALA A 233 -6.18 -18.99 -14.39
N HIS A 234 -7.46 -18.60 -14.28
CA HIS A 234 -8.58 -19.54 -14.23
C HIS A 234 -8.75 -20.33 -15.52
N ILE A 235 -8.69 -19.67 -16.69
CA ILE A 235 -8.78 -20.34 -18.01
C ILE A 235 -7.65 -21.37 -18.15
N SER A 236 -6.41 -20.98 -17.85
CA SER A 236 -5.25 -21.89 -17.92
C SER A 236 -5.40 -23.12 -17.02
N THR A 237 -5.95 -22.93 -15.81
CA THR A 237 -6.18 -24.01 -14.84
C THR A 237 -7.27 -24.97 -15.30
N ASN A 238 -8.36 -24.46 -15.88
CA ASN A 238 -9.45 -25.27 -16.43
C ASN A 238 -8.98 -26.11 -17.61
N ASN A 239 -8.25 -25.52 -18.56
CA ASN A 239 -7.72 -26.24 -19.73
C ASN A 239 -6.76 -27.39 -19.31
N LYS A 240 -5.96 -27.19 -18.25
CA LYS A 240 -5.09 -28.26 -17.71
C LYS A 240 -5.87 -29.40 -17.06
N LYS A 241 -6.97 -29.10 -16.37
CA LYS A 241 -7.84 -30.12 -15.77
C LYS A 241 -8.51 -30.95 -16.85
N GLU A 242 -9.08 -30.30 -17.85
CA GLU A 242 -9.73 -30.97 -19.00
C GLU A 242 -8.78 -31.90 -19.74
N LYS A 243 -7.54 -31.47 -20.01
CA LYS A 243 -6.49 -32.32 -20.60
C LYS A 243 -6.20 -33.57 -19.75
N ARG A 244 -6.06 -33.41 -18.42
CA ARG A 244 -5.81 -34.54 -17.50
C ARG A 244 -6.97 -35.53 -17.47
N THR A 245 -8.21 -35.05 -17.46
CA THR A 245 -9.40 -35.91 -17.51
C THR A 245 -9.45 -36.70 -18.81
N THR A 246 -9.17 -36.03 -19.95
CA THR A 246 -9.13 -36.68 -21.27
C THR A 246 -8.03 -37.73 -21.37
N GLU A 247 -6.84 -37.47 -20.81
CA GLU A 247 -5.75 -38.46 -20.75
C GLU A 247 -6.10 -39.68 -19.87
N GLN A 248 -6.79 -39.46 -18.75
CA GLN A 248 -7.24 -40.55 -17.87
C GLN A 248 -8.33 -41.43 -18.50
N GLU A 249 -9.20 -40.85 -19.33
CA GLU A 249 -10.22 -41.60 -20.08
C GLU A 249 -9.63 -42.45 -21.21
N LYS A 250 -8.50 -42.03 -21.82
CA LYS A 250 -7.81 -42.81 -22.87
C LYS A 250 -7.03 -44.03 -22.37
N VAL A 251 -6.78 -44.12 -21.06
CA VAL A 251 -6.00 -45.21 -20.43
C VAL A 251 -6.91 -46.31 -19.87
N LYS A 252 -8.24 -46.10 -19.88
CA LYS A 252 -9.25 -47.10 -19.51
C LYS A 252 -9.82 -47.79 -20.74
#